data_AF-A0A0D8CDH2-F1
#
_entry.id   AF-A0A0D8CDH2-F1
#
_cell.length_a   1.000
_cell.length_b   1.000
_cell.length_c   1.000
_cell.angle_alpha   90.00
_cell.angle_beta   90.00
_cell.angle_gamma   90.00
#
_symmetry.space_group_name_H-M   'P 1'
#
loop_
_entity.id
_entity.type
_entity.pdbx_description
1 polymer ?
#
loop_
_entity_poly.entity_id
_entity_poly.type
_entity_poly.pdbx_seq_one_letter_code
_entity_poly.pdbx_strand_id
1 'polypeptide(L)'
;MNKPPLSVQHRRRFRRFRFLLSALIFCGLIWAAGFIWYVDYIPKTVDNTNQRTDAIVVLTGGSERLSEGRRLLVRGLADKLFISGVYRGVEVDELLSVGKSDPRLIACCVVLGHVAENTRGNAIETAVWMYEEGYKSLRIVTANYHMPRSLLEFKSLMPDVEIVAHPVFPDNVKIDNWWRFPGSTALIASEYNKYVFASLRNTLLNWLPDGDRAALRSPGGVFDDQPDDAPDLDDYSASNVTGKDG
;
A
#
# COMPACT_ATOMS: atom_id res chain seq x y z
N MET A 1 -16.80 37.24 -40.38
CA MET A 1 -15.66 36.46 -39.86
C MET A 1 -15.18 35.50 -40.97
N ASN A 2 -14.07 35.84 -41.65
CA ASN A 2 -13.53 35.01 -42.73
C ASN A 2 -12.87 33.75 -42.13
N LYS A 3 -13.37 32.57 -42.51
CA LYS A 3 -12.72 31.30 -42.19
C LYS A 3 -11.34 31.28 -42.86
N PRO A 4 -10.27 30.89 -42.15
CA PRO A 4 -8.94 30.84 -42.75
C PRO A 4 -8.91 29.84 -43.92
N PRO A 5 -8.08 30.08 -44.97
CA PRO A 5 -8.03 29.23 -46.15
C PRO A 5 -7.69 27.78 -45.76
N LEU A 6 -8.29 26.81 -46.46
CA LEU A 6 -8.19 25.37 -46.16
C LEU A 6 -6.73 24.90 -45.98
N SER A 7 -5.76 25.52 -46.67
CA SER A 7 -4.33 25.24 -46.55
C SER A 7 -3.72 25.58 -45.18
N VAL A 8 -4.18 26.67 -44.53
CA VAL A 8 -3.73 27.09 -43.19
C VAL A 8 -4.37 26.20 -42.13
N GLN A 9 -5.64 25.81 -42.32
CA GLN A 9 -6.31 24.85 -41.44
C GLN A 9 -5.65 23.46 -41.47
N HIS A 10 -5.27 22.97 -42.67
CA HIS A 10 -4.52 21.71 -42.81
C HIS A 10 -3.14 21.77 -42.15
N ARG A 11 -2.36 22.85 -42.32
CA ARG A 11 -1.06 23.02 -41.64
C ARG A 11 -1.18 23.06 -40.12
N ARG A 12 -2.22 23.72 -39.56
CA ARG A 12 -2.47 23.77 -38.11
C ARG A 12 -2.90 22.41 -37.56
N ARG A 13 -3.78 21.68 -38.25
CA ARG A 13 -4.18 20.31 -37.88
C ARG A 13 -2.99 19.35 -37.93
N PHE A 14 -2.14 19.44 -38.95
CA PHE A 14 -0.94 18.61 -39.07
C PHE A 14 0.10 18.89 -37.98
N ARG A 15 0.32 20.17 -37.61
CA ARG A 15 1.19 20.52 -36.47
C ARG A 15 0.66 20.00 -35.14
N ARG A 16 -0.65 20.13 -34.89
CA ARG A 16 -1.29 19.57 -33.68
C ARG A 16 -1.18 18.04 -33.65
N PHE A 17 -1.45 17.36 -34.77
CA PHE A 17 -1.27 15.92 -34.87
C PHE A 17 0.17 15.49 -34.58
N ARG A 18 1.16 16.15 -35.19
CA ARG A 18 2.58 15.89 -34.92
C ARG A 18 2.93 16.10 -33.45
N PHE A 19 2.46 17.18 -32.85
CA PHE A 19 2.68 17.46 -31.43
C PHE A 19 2.07 16.37 -30.53
N LEU A 20 0.82 15.98 -30.77
CA LEU A 20 0.15 14.92 -30.01
C LEU A 20 0.85 13.57 -30.17
N LEU A 21 1.28 13.23 -31.38
CA LEU A 21 2.06 12.02 -31.65
C LEU A 21 3.41 12.05 -30.94
N SER A 22 4.15 13.17 -31.01
CA SER A 22 5.41 13.35 -30.28
C SER A 22 5.22 13.21 -28.77
N ALA A 23 4.15 13.82 -28.21
CA ALA A 23 3.82 13.71 -26.79
C ALA A 23 3.48 12.27 -26.40
N LEU A 24 2.69 11.55 -27.21
CA LEU A 24 2.37 10.15 -26.98
C LEU A 24 3.62 9.26 -26.98
N ILE A 25 4.51 9.44 -27.96
CA ILE A 25 5.79 8.72 -28.04
C ILE A 25 6.62 9.02 -26.79
N PHE A 26 6.73 10.28 -26.39
CA PHE A 26 7.48 10.68 -25.21
C PHE A 26 6.92 10.04 -23.92
N CYS A 27 5.61 10.06 -23.71
CA CYS A 27 4.96 9.37 -22.59
C CYS A 27 5.22 7.86 -22.64
N GLY A 28 5.18 7.25 -23.83
CA GLY A 28 5.51 5.83 -24.02
C GLY A 28 6.95 5.50 -23.63
N LEU A 29 7.91 6.38 -23.96
CA LEU A 29 9.32 6.21 -23.58
C LEU A 29 9.51 6.34 -22.06
N ILE A 30 8.86 7.30 -21.41
CA ILE A 30 8.89 7.45 -19.94
C ILE A 30 8.33 6.19 -19.27
N TRP A 31 7.17 5.71 -19.73
CA TRP A 31 6.55 4.50 -19.20
C TRP A 31 7.46 3.28 -19.39
N ALA A 32 8.07 3.12 -20.57
CA ALA A 32 8.98 2.00 -20.84
C ALA A 32 10.24 2.05 -19.98
N ALA A 33 10.85 3.23 -19.82
CA ALA A 33 12.00 3.42 -18.94
C ALA A 33 11.65 3.13 -17.48
N GLY A 34 10.50 3.63 -17.01
CA GLY A 34 10.01 3.36 -15.67
C GLY A 34 9.66 1.89 -15.43
N PHE A 35 9.16 1.19 -16.45
CA PHE A 35 8.90 -0.24 -16.39
C PHE A 35 10.20 -1.04 -16.24
N ILE A 36 11.24 -0.72 -17.03
CA ILE A 36 12.56 -1.37 -16.91
C ILE A 36 13.14 -1.13 -15.52
N TRP A 37 13.10 0.11 -15.03
CA TRP A 37 13.53 0.45 -13.67
C TRP A 37 12.76 -0.33 -12.60
N TYR A 38 11.45 -0.48 -12.77
CA TYR A 38 10.60 -1.22 -11.85
C TYR A 38 10.97 -2.71 -11.79
N VAL A 39 11.32 -3.33 -12.92
CA VAL A 39 11.80 -4.72 -12.92
C VAL A 39 13.06 -4.87 -12.08
N ASP A 40 14.02 -3.95 -12.22
CA ASP A 40 15.26 -3.97 -11.45
C ASP A 40 15.03 -3.70 -9.96
N TYR A 41 13.96 -2.96 -9.62
CA TYR A 41 13.56 -2.69 -8.25
C TYR A 41 12.86 -3.88 -7.55
N ILE A 42 12.43 -4.91 -8.30
CA ILE A 42 11.86 -6.13 -7.71
C ILE A 42 12.96 -6.89 -6.96
N PRO A 43 12.77 -7.20 -5.67
CA PRO A 43 13.79 -7.90 -4.90
C PRO A 43 13.99 -9.33 -5.40
N LYS A 44 15.26 -9.72 -5.52
CA LYS A 44 15.69 -11.06 -5.99
C LYS A 44 16.26 -11.93 -4.87
N THR A 45 16.47 -11.33 -3.71
CA THR A 45 17.01 -11.96 -2.50
C THR A 45 16.21 -11.51 -1.29
N VAL A 46 16.31 -12.28 -0.20
CA VAL A 46 15.83 -11.84 1.11
C VAL A 46 16.99 -11.16 1.82
N ASP A 47 16.84 -9.88 2.10
CA ASP A 47 17.78 -9.14 2.93
C ASP A 47 17.40 -9.26 4.42
N ASN A 48 18.32 -8.95 5.33
CA ASN A 48 18.09 -8.96 6.78
C ASN A 48 17.45 -10.26 7.32
N THR A 49 17.90 -11.41 6.84
CA THR A 49 17.28 -12.72 7.08
C THR A 49 17.06 -13.07 8.56
N ASN A 50 17.89 -12.54 9.46
CA ASN A 50 17.86 -12.82 10.91
C ASN A 50 17.38 -11.65 11.77
N GLN A 51 17.01 -10.51 11.17
CA GLN A 51 16.49 -9.38 11.92
C GLN A 51 15.14 -9.73 12.55
N ARG A 52 15.05 -9.68 13.88
CA ARG A 52 13.77 -9.83 14.60
C ARG A 52 12.95 -8.55 14.46
N THR A 53 11.65 -8.71 14.29
CA THR A 53 10.64 -7.63 14.29
C THR A 53 9.56 -7.97 15.31
N ASP A 54 8.69 -7.02 15.66
CA ASP A 54 7.61 -7.28 16.62
C ASP A 54 6.55 -8.22 16.01
N ALA A 55 6.26 -8.01 14.72
CA ALA A 55 5.28 -8.77 13.96
C ALA A 55 5.85 -9.34 12.66
N ILE A 56 5.28 -10.46 12.20
CA ILE A 56 5.33 -10.90 10.80
C ILE A 56 3.95 -10.68 10.19
N VAL A 57 3.90 -10.09 9.00
CA VAL A 57 2.65 -9.83 8.27
C VAL A 57 2.69 -10.56 6.94
N VAL A 58 1.77 -11.51 6.74
CA VAL A 58 1.62 -12.25 5.47
C VAL A 58 0.47 -11.65 4.68
N LEU A 59 0.74 -11.29 3.42
CA LEU A 59 -0.32 -10.89 2.48
C LEU A 59 -0.85 -12.10 1.70
N THR A 60 -2.16 -12.31 1.79
CA THR A 60 -2.88 -13.44 1.19
C THR A 60 -2.78 -13.48 -0.34
N GLY A 61 -3.17 -14.62 -0.92
CA GLY A 61 -3.12 -14.85 -2.38
C GLY A 61 -1.95 -15.72 -2.86
N GLY A 62 -1.41 -16.60 -2.00
CA GLY A 62 -0.45 -17.64 -2.39
C GLY A 62 0.05 -18.47 -1.21
N SER A 63 0.00 -19.80 -1.33
CA SER A 63 0.31 -20.78 -0.28
C SER A 63 1.75 -20.71 0.27
N GLU A 64 2.70 -20.41 -0.62
CA GLU A 64 4.12 -20.29 -0.26
C GLU A 64 4.37 -19.19 0.79
N ARG A 65 3.57 -18.12 0.77
CA ARG A 65 3.71 -16.98 1.69
C ARG A 65 3.31 -17.35 3.10
N LEU A 66 2.25 -18.13 3.23
CA LEU A 66 1.75 -18.62 4.51
C LEU A 66 2.77 -19.58 5.16
N SER A 67 3.25 -20.54 4.36
CA SER A 67 4.28 -21.48 4.78
C SER A 67 5.55 -20.76 5.24
N GLU A 68 5.96 -19.70 4.53
CA GLU A 68 7.11 -18.88 4.90
C GLU A 68 6.88 -18.07 6.19
N GLY A 69 5.75 -17.37 6.31
CA GLY A 69 5.41 -16.60 7.51
C GLY A 69 5.44 -17.47 8.77
N ARG A 70 4.90 -18.68 8.69
CA ARG A 70 4.98 -19.66 9.78
C ARG A 70 6.41 -20.09 10.08
N ARG A 71 7.23 -20.36 9.05
CA ARG A 71 8.64 -20.72 9.24
C ARG A 71 9.39 -19.63 10.02
N LEU A 72 9.14 -18.36 9.70
CA LEU A 72 9.74 -17.21 10.38
C LEU A 72 9.25 -17.09 11.83
N LEU A 73 7.97 -17.35 12.09
CA LEU A 73 7.40 -17.37 13.44
C LEU A 73 8.04 -18.48 14.31
N VAL A 74 8.14 -19.70 13.78
CA VAL A 74 8.78 -20.84 14.48
C VAL A 74 10.26 -20.58 14.77
N ARG A 75 10.93 -19.81 13.91
CA ARG A 75 12.31 -19.35 14.13
C ARG A 75 12.43 -18.23 15.17
N GLY A 76 11.33 -17.73 15.73
CA GLY A 76 11.32 -16.67 16.74
C GLY A 76 11.65 -15.29 16.19
N LEU A 77 11.44 -15.05 14.89
CA LEU A 77 11.74 -13.74 14.27
C LEU A 77 10.66 -12.68 14.52
N ALA A 78 9.55 -13.04 15.16
CA ALA A 78 8.56 -12.12 15.71
C ALA A 78 7.70 -12.80 16.78
N ASP A 79 6.93 -12.01 17.52
CA ASP A 79 6.05 -12.51 18.58
C ASP A 79 4.67 -12.92 18.04
N LYS A 80 4.22 -12.26 16.97
CA LYS A 80 2.95 -12.52 16.30
C LYS A 80 3.10 -12.66 14.79
N LEU A 81 2.24 -13.48 14.21
CA LEU A 81 2.01 -13.61 12.78
C LEU A 81 0.61 -13.10 12.46
N PHE A 82 0.52 -12.00 11.72
CA PHE A 82 -0.73 -11.46 11.19
C PHE A 82 -0.90 -11.87 9.73
N ILE A 83 -2.07 -12.41 9.37
CA ILE A 83 -2.39 -12.80 8.00
C ILE A 83 -3.52 -11.91 7.53
N SER A 84 -3.25 -11.03 6.57
CA SER A 84 -4.19 -9.97 6.15
C SER A 84 -4.91 -10.30 4.86
N GLY A 85 -6.22 -10.08 4.81
CA GLY A 85 -7.06 -10.33 3.63
C GLY A 85 -7.48 -11.79 3.49
N VAL A 86 -7.79 -12.46 4.60
CA VAL A 86 -8.14 -13.88 4.65
C VAL A 86 -9.58 -14.11 4.21
N TYR A 87 -9.77 -14.93 3.17
CA TYR A 87 -11.09 -15.46 2.83
C TYR A 87 -11.49 -16.56 3.80
N ARG A 88 -12.72 -16.47 4.36
CA ARG A 88 -13.19 -17.41 5.39
C ARG A 88 -13.16 -18.86 4.87
N GLY A 89 -12.43 -19.74 5.57
CA GLY A 89 -12.34 -21.19 5.30
C GLY A 89 -11.01 -21.64 4.68
N VAL A 90 -10.63 -21.10 3.52
CA VAL A 90 -9.54 -21.68 2.69
C VAL A 90 -8.16 -21.56 3.34
N GLU A 91 -7.80 -20.40 3.88
CA GLU A 91 -6.46 -20.21 4.46
C GLU A 91 -6.35 -20.73 5.90
N VAL A 92 -7.46 -20.87 6.62
CA VAL A 92 -7.47 -21.54 7.94
C VAL A 92 -7.24 -23.04 7.75
N ASP A 93 -7.91 -23.64 6.78
CA ASP A 93 -7.65 -25.03 6.41
C ASP A 93 -6.20 -25.20 5.92
N GLU A 94 -5.64 -24.23 5.19
CA GLU A 94 -4.23 -24.26 4.79
C GLU A 94 -3.27 -24.15 6.00
N LEU A 95 -3.54 -23.25 6.94
CA LEU A 95 -2.81 -23.14 8.21
C LEU A 95 -2.80 -24.46 9.00
N LEU A 96 -3.90 -25.21 8.95
CA LEU A 96 -4.09 -26.47 9.65
C LEU A 96 -3.57 -27.69 8.87
N SER A 97 -3.66 -27.68 7.55
CA SER A 97 -3.38 -28.82 6.66
C SER A 97 -1.91 -28.95 6.27
N VAL A 98 -1.14 -27.85 6.26
CA VAL A 98 0.30 -27.90 6.00
C VAL A 98 1.02 -28.45 7.23
N GLY A 99 0.88 -29.75 7.49
CA GLY A 99 1.76 -30.58 8.32
C GLY A 99 2.08 -30.07 9.73
N LYS A 100 1.33 -30.55 10.73
CA LYS A 100 1.70 -30.52 12.16
C LYS A 100 1.86 -29.12 12.78
N SER A 101 0.99 -28.17 12.44
CA SER A 101 0.92 -26.93 13.22
C SER A 101 0.53 -27.28 14.67
N ASP A 102 1.39 -26.95 15.63
CA ASP A 102 1.05 -27.06 17.06
C ASP A 102 -0.17 -26.15 17.30
N PRO A 103 -1.33 -26.68 17.73
CA PRO A 103 -2.52 -25.86 17.98
C PRO A 103 -2.24 -24.70 18.93
N ARG A 104 -1.24 -24.84 19.81
CA ARG A 104 -0.79 -23.79 20.73
C ARG A 104 -0.12 -22.61 20.01
N LEU A 105 0.62 -22.85 18.92
CA LEU A 105 1.23 -21.77 18.11
C LEU A 105 0.15 -20.94 17.40
N ILE A 106 -0.88 -21.61 16.87
CA ILE A 106 -2.01 -20.93 16.23
C ILE A 106 -2.76 -20.11 17.27
N ALA A 107 -3.09 -20.70 18.42
CA ALA A 107 -3.86 -20.04 19.47
C ALA A 107 -3.13 -18.88 20.14
N CYS A 108 -1.80 -18.96 20.31
CA CYS A 108 -1.04 -17.91 21.00
C CYS A 108 -0.68 -16.74 20.10
N CYS A 109 -0.41 -17.01 18.81
CA CYS A 109 0.55 -16.19 18.08
C CYS A 109 0.15 -15.92 16.63
N VAL A 110 -0.99 -16.44 16.16
CA VAL A 110 -1.52 -16.16 14.82
C VAL A 110 -2.79 -15.31 14.92
N VAL A 111 -2.84 -14.24 14.14
CA VAL A 111 -3.99 -13.32 14.05
C VAL A 111 -4.43 -13.25 12.58
N LEU A 112 -5.74 -13.28 12.36
CA LEU A 112 -6.33 -13.25 11.01
C LEU A 112 -7.10 -11.93 10.80
N GLY A 113 -6.75 -11.24 9.72
CA GLY A 113 -7.48 -10.11 9.18
C GLY A 113 -8.43 -10.54 8.06
N HIS A 114 -9.65 -10.02 8.05
CA HIS A 114 -10.72 -10.43 7.14
C HIS A 114 -11.36 -9.29 6.33
N VAL A 115 -10.96 -8.04 6.59
CA VAL A 115 -11.61 -6.85 6.02
C VAL A 115 -11.00 -6.48 4.67
N ALA A 116 -9.74 -6.83 4.43
CA ALA A 116 -9.01 -6.34 3.28
C ALA A 116 -9.40 -7.00 1.95
N GLU A 117 -9.78 -6.17 0.97
CA GLU A 117 -10.13 -6.61 -0.41
C GLU A 117 -9.04 -6.29 -1.45
N ASN A 118 -8.06 -5.45 -1.08
CA ASN A 118 -6.97 -5.03 -1.94
C ASN A 118 -5.73 -4.69 -1.11
N THR A 119 -4.60 -4.43 -1.77
CA THR A 119 -3.32 -4.20 -1.08
C THR A 119 -3.32 -2.97 -0.16
N ARG A 120 -4.10 -1.92 -0.48
CA ARG A 120 -4.26 -0.79 0.44
C ARG A 120 -5.11 -1.19 1.64
N GLY A 121 -6.18 -1.96 1.43
CA GLY A 121 -6.96 -2.56 2.51
C GLY A 121 -6.11 -3.41 3.45
N ASN A 122 -5.20 -4.23 2.89
CA ASN A 122 -4.27 -5.03 3.70
C ASN A 122 -3.39 -4.14 4.59
N ALA A 123 -2.89 -3.04 4.02
CA ALA A 123 -2.05 -2.09 4.72
C ALA A 123 -2.82 -1.33 5.81
N ILE A 124 -4.08 -0.95 5.56
CA ILE A 124 -4.96 -0.29 6.54
C ILE A 124 -5.26 -1.24 7.70
N GLU A 125 -5.72 -2.45 7.40
CA GLU A 125 -6.06 -3.46 8.41
C GLU A 125 -4.84 -3.81 9.27
N THR A 126 -3.67 -3.99 8.64
CA THR A 126 -2.43 -4.24 9.36
C THR A 126 -2.05 -3.04 10.23
N ALA A 127 -2.20 -1.81 9.74
CA ALA A 127 -1.85 -0.61 10.49
C ALA A 127 -2.69 -0.47 11.76
N VAL A 128 -4.02 -0.68 11.66
CA VAL A 128 -4.91 -0.69 12.83
C VAL A 128 -4.41 -1.69 13.86
N TRP A 129 -4.19 -2.94 13.45
CA TRP A 129 -3.71 -3.98 14.35
C TRP A 129 -2.33 -3.67 14.98
N MET A 130 -1.37 -3.20 14.17
CA MET A 130 -0.03 -2.82 14.64
C MET A 130 -0.10 -1.72 15.72
N TYR A 131 -0.96 -0.72 15.55
CA TYR A 131 -1.10 0.37 16.50
C TYR A 131 -1.87 -0.02 17.75
N GLU A 132 -2.86 -0.92 17.65
CA GLU A 132 -3.56 -1.48 18.80
C GLU A 132 -2.63 -2.32 19.69
N GLU A 133 -1.71 -3.09 19.09
CA GLU A 133 -0.70 -3.87 19.81
C GLU A 133 0.49 -3.02 20.31
N GLY A 134 0.62 -1.78 19.82
CA GLY A 134 1.74 -0.90 20.13
C GLY A 134 3.07 -1.30 19.47
N TYR A 135 3.02 -2.11 18.42
CA TYR A 135 4.20 -2.58 17.69
C TYR A 135 4.85 -1.48 16.85
N LYS A 136 6.18 -1.56 16.69
CA LYS A 136 7.01 -0.56 16.00
C LYS A 136 7.80 -1.11 14.84
N SER A 137 7.83 -2.43 14.67
CA SER A 137 8.50 -3.10 13.55
C SER A 137 7.69 -4.27 13.03
N LEU A 138 7.63 -4.42 11.71
CA LEU A 138 7.01 -5.57 11.06
C LEU A 138 7.88 -6.13 9.95
N ARG A 139 7.81 -7.44 9.77
CA ARG A 139 8.36 -8.15 8.61
C ARG A 139 7.23 -8.51 7.66
N ILE A 140 7.22 -7.90 6.47
CA ILE A 140 6.18 -8.15 5.47
C ILE A 140 6.57 -9.29 4.53
N VAL A 141 5.73 -10.32 4.45
CA VAL A 141 5.91 -11.52 3.64
C VAL A 141 4.91 -11.49 2.48
N THR A 142 5.42 -11.39 1.26
CA THR A 142 4.61 -11.46 0.04
C THR A 142 5.48 -11.88 -1.16
N ALA A 143 4.86 -12.14 -2.31
CA ALA A 143 5.62 -12.48 -3.51
C ALA A 143 6.52 -11.31 -3.94
N ASN A 144 7.72 -11.61 -4.43
CA ASN A 144 8.71 -10.61 -4.83
C ASN A 144 8.17 -9.56 -5.80
N TYR A 145 7.44 -9.97 -6.84
CA TYR A 145 6.81 -9.06 -7.82
C TYR A 145 5.75 -8.14 -7.21
N HIS A 146 5.18 -8.49 -6.06
CA HIS A 146 4.18 -7.72 -5.33
C HIS A 146 4.78 -6.82 -4.25
N MET A 147 6.05 -7.05 -3.89
CA MET A 147 6.74 -6.37 -2.80
C MET A 147 6.85 -4.86 -2.98
N PRO A 148 7.25 -4.31 -4.16
CA PRO A 148 7.37 -2.86 -4.34
C PRO A 148 6.11 -2.08 -3.99
N ARG A 149 4.95 -2.57 -4.44
CA ARG A 149 3.65 -1.93 -4.19
C ARG A 149 3.17 -2.11 -2.75
N SER A 150 3.46 -3.27 -2.17
CA SER A 150 3.14 -3.53 -0.76
C SER A 150 3.90 -2.57 0.15
N LEU A 151 5.21 -2.43 -0.06
CA LEU A 151 6.05 -1.48 0.71
C LEU A 151 5.59 -0.04 0.54
N LEU A 152 5.19 0.36 -0.67
CA LEU A 152 4.68 1.71 -0.93
C LEU A 152 3.41 2.01 -0.12
N GLU A 153 2.43 1.10 -0.12
CA GLU A 153 1.18 1.27 0.63
C GLU A 153 1.43 1.27 2.14
N PHE A 154 2.22 0.31 2.63
CA PHE A 154 2.52 0.17 4.04
C PHE A 154 3.28 1.39 4.59
N LYS A 155 4.33 1.85 3.90
CA LYS A 155 5.08 3.05 4.32
C LYS A 155 4.24 4.32 4.28
N SER A 156 3.28 4.39 3.36
CA SER A 156 2.37 5.55 3.28
C SER A 156 1.39 5.61 4.45
N LEU A 157 1.03 4.47 5.05
CA LEU A 157 0.05 4.40 6.14
C LEU A 157 0.70 4.30 7.51
N MET A 158 1.90 3.71 7.58
CA MET A 158 2.69 3.52 8.79
C MET A 158 4.12 4.06 8.62
N PRO A 159 4.30 5.38 8.46
CA PRO A 159 5.62 5.97 8.27
C PRO A 159 6.52 5.86 9.52
N ASP A 160 5.93 5.63 10.70
CA ASP A 160 6.61 5.48 11.99
C ASP A 160 6.95 4.02 12.36
N VAL A 161 6.60 3.05 11.52
CA VAL A 161 6.88 1.62 11.73
C VAL A 161 8.04 1.18 10.85
N GLU A 162 9.01 0.48 11.44
CA GLU A 162 10.09 -0.16 10.69
C GLU A 162 9.54 -1.36 9.89
N ILE A 163 9.67 -1.31 8.56
CA ILE A 163 9.15 -2.36 7.68
C ILE A 163 10.32 -3.11 7.02
N VAL A 164 10.48 -4.38 7.37
CA VAL A 164 11.46 -5.30 6.80
C VAL A 164 10.79 -6.13 5.70
N ALA A 165 11.31 -6.05 4.47
CA ALA A 165 10.80 -6.82 3.34
C ALA A 165 11.27 -8.28 3.41
N HIS A 166 10.35 -9.23 3.23
CA HIS A 166 10.66 -10.65 3.13
C HIS A 166 9.99 -11.26 1.89
N PRO A 167 10.62 -11.13 0.70
CA PRO A 167 10.04 -11.63 -0.53
C PRO A 167 10.04 -13.17 -0.57
N VAL A 168 8.93 -13.73 -1.07
CA VAL A 168 8.83 -15.12 -1.50
C VAL A 168 8.97 -15.16 -3.03
N PHE A 169 9.51 -16.25 -3.57
CA PHE A 169 9.87 -16.37 -4.98
C PHE A 169 9.05 -17.49 -5.66
N PRO A 170 7.86 -17.18 -6.20
CA PRO A 170 7.05 -18.19 -6.87
C PRO A 170 7.75 -18.77 -8.10
N ASP A 171 7.82 -20.09 -8.18
CA ASP A 171 8.53 -20.82 -9.25
C ASP A 171 8.00 -20.50 -10.65
N ASN A 172 6.73 -20.12 -10.76
CA ASN A 172 6.06 -19.80 -12.01
C ASN A 172 6.36 -18.38 -12.54
N VAL A 173 7.07 -17.54 -11.79
CA VAL A 173 7.41 -16.17 -12.20
C VAL A 173 8.90 -16.03 -12.46
N LYS A 174 9.26 -15.76 -13.72
CA LYS A 174 10.65 -15.70 -14.19
C LYS A 174 11.14 -14.25 -14.27
N ILE A 175 11.45 -13.64 -13.12
CA ILE A 175 11.89 -12.23 -13.06
C ILE A 175 13.14 -11.98 -13.90
N ASP A 176 14.19 -12.80 -13.79
CA ASP A 176 15.46 -12.54 -14.50
C ASP A 176 15.37 -12.66 -16.02
N ASN A 177 14.36 -13.37 -16.53
CA ASN A 177 14.15 -13.59 -17.96
C ASN A 177 12.74 -13.18 -18.37
N TRP A 178 12.14 -12.19 -17.68
CA TRP A 178 10.73 -11.86 -17.81
C TRP A 178 10.30 -11.67 -19.26
N TRP A 179 11.13 -11.01 -20.08
CA TRP A 179 10.87 -10.73 -21.48
C TRP A 179 10.69 -11.98 -22.35
N ARG A 180 11.18 -13.15 -21.92
CA ARG A 180 11.00 -14.43 -22.61
C ARG A 180 9.69 -15.13 -22.27
N PHE A 181 9.02 -14.74 -21.19
CA PHE A 181 7.85 -15.42 -20.66
C PHE A 181 6.65 -14.46 -20.64
N PRO A 182 5.69 -14.59 -21.59
CA PRO A 182 4.59 -13.63 -21.72
C PRO A 182 3.73 -13.55 -20.45
N GLY A 183 3.56 -14.66 -19.73
CA GLY A 183 2.87 -14.67 -18.43
C GLY A 183 3.58 -13.84 -17.35
N SER A 184 4.91 -13.94 -17.25
CA SER A 184 5.69 -13.12 -16.32
C SER A 184 5.67 -11.64 -16.73
N THR A 185 5.85 -11.34 -18.02
CA THR A 185 5.73 -9.97 -18.55
C THR A 185 4.39 -9.34 -18.21
N ALA A 186 3.29 -10.03 -18.50
CA ALA A 186 1.94 -9.52 -18.25
C ALA A 186 1.69 -9.27 -16.75
N LEU A 187 2.14 -10.20 -15.89
CA LEU A 187 2.03 -10.06 -14.45
C LEU A 187 2.82 -8.85 -13.92
N ILE A 188 4.09 -8.74 -14.28
CA ILE A 188 4.97 -7.65 -13.83
C ILE A 188 4.48 -6.30 -14.36
N ALA A 189 4.02 -6.25 -15.62
CA ALA A 189 3.42 -5.04 -16.20
C ALA A 189 2.13 -4.63 -15.46
N SER A 190 1.30 -5.60 -15.07
CA SER A 190 0.11 -5.32 -14.26
C SER A 190 0.50 -4.71 -12.91
N GLU A 191 1.48 -5.29 -12.22
CA GLU A 191 1.96 -4.76 -10.94
C GLU A 191 2.65 -3.40 -11.07
N TYR A 192 3.40 -3.15 -12.15
CA TYR A 192 3.97 -1.85 -12.44
C TYR A 192 2.89 -0.77 -12.59
N ASN A 193 1.83 -1.03 -13.35
CA ASN A 193 0.74 -0.07 -13.51
C ASN A 193 0.01 0.20 -12.18
N LYS A 194 -0.22 -0.85 -11.37
CA LYS A 194 -0.79 -0.67 -10.03
C LYS A 194 0.14 0.13 -9.11
N TYR A 195 1.45 -0.07 -9.21
CA TYR A 195 2.45 0.68 -8.47
C TYR A 195 2.46 2.17 -8.86
N VAL A 196 2.47 2.47 -10.16
CA VAL A 196 2.39 3.85 -10.67
C VAL A 196 1.11 4.53 -10.20
N PHE A 197 -0.03 3.84 -10.28
CA PHE A 197 -1.30 4.37 -9.80
C PHE A 197 -1.27 4.64 -8.29
N ALA A 198 -0.78 3.70 -7.49
CA ALA A 198 -0.66 3.87 -6.04
C ALA A 198 0.31 5.02 -5.68
N SER A 199 1.43 5.15 -6.39
CA SER A 199 2.41 6.21 -6.17
C SER A 199 1.82 7.57 -6.52
N LEU A 200 1.18 7.69 -7.68
CA LEU A 200 0.53 8.93 -8.10
C LEU A 200 -0.56 9.33 -7.10
N ARG A 201 -1.41 8.39 -6.69
CA ARG A 201 -2.44 8.63 -5.68
C ARG A 201 -1.83 9.13 -4.37
N ASN A 202 -0.81 8.47 -3.84
CA ASN A 202 -0.18 8.87 -2.57
C ASN A 202 0.49 10.25 -2.69
N THR A 203 1.19 10.54 -3.79
CA THR A 203 1.77 11.85 -4.05
C THR A 203 0.72 12.95 -4.14
N LEU A 204 -0.41 12.69 -4.83
CA LEU A 204 -1.52 13.64 -4.94
C LEU A 204 -2.20 13.89 -3.60
N LEU A 205 -2.41 12.84 -2.79
CA LEU A 205 -2.99 12.97 -1.45
C LEU A 205 -2.10 13.84 -0.55
N ASN A 206 -0.78 13.64 -0.57
CA ASN A 206 0.17 14.42 0.22
C ASN A 206 0.26 15.89 -0.23
N TRP A 207 -0.19 16.22 -1.44
CA TRP A 207 -0.19 17.59 -1.95
C TRP A 207 -1.45 18.37 -1.54
N LEU A 208 -2.49 17.68 -1.03
CA LEU A 208 -3.71 18.31 -0.52
C LEU A 208 -3.49 18.80 0.93
N PRO A 209 -4.11 19.91 1.36
CA PRO A 209 -3.92 20.51 2.68
C PRO A 209 -4.21 19.60 3.90
N ASP A 210 -4.98 18.51 3.71
CA ASP A 210 -5.32 17.50 4.73
C ASP A 210 -4.64 16.13 4.50
N GLY A 211 -3.65 16.05 3.60
CA GLY A 211 -3.01 14.80 3.16
C GLY A 211 -2.45 13.94 4.30
N ASP A 212 -1.97 14.58 5.37
CA ASP A 212 -1.38 13.93 6.54
C ASP A 212 -2.39 13.11 7.37
N ARG A 213 -3.70 13.33 7.21
CA ARG A 213 -4.76 12.58 7.92
C ARG A 213 -4.96 11.15 7.36
N ALA A 214 -4.37 10.83 6.20
CA ALA A 214 -4.46 9.51 5.59
C ALA A 214 -3.48 8.50 6.20
N ALA A 215 -2.43 8.96 6.89
CA ALA A 215 -1.56 8.12 7.69
C ALA A 215 -2.24 7.85 9.03
N LEU A 216 -2.40 6.58 9.37
CA LEU A 216 -2.86 6.21 10.70
C LEU A 216 -1.67 6.47 11.63
N ARG A 217 -1.79 7.40 12.59
CA ARG A 217 -0.75 7.61 13.60
C ARG A 217 -1.13 6.84 14.86
N SER A 218 -0.12 6.32 15.56
CA SER A 218 -0.31 5.69 16.87
C SER A 218 -1.04 6.65 17.82
N PRO A 219 -2.07 6.22 18.59
CA PRO A 219 -2.89 7.10 19.44
C PRO A 219 -2.18 7.85 20.58
N GLY A 220 -0.85 7.86 20.62
CA GLY A 220 -0.03 8.49 21.68
C GLY A 220 0.79 9.70 21.23
N GLY A 221 0.58 10.22 20.02
CA GLY A 221 1.21 11.48 19.59
C GLY A 221 0.46 12.67 20.15
N VAL A 222 1.12 13.42 21.04
CA VAL A 222 0.74 14.74 21.60
C VAL A 222 -0.38 15.43 20.82
N PHE A 223 -1.55 15.59 21.45
CA PHE A 223 -2.51 16.61 21.04
C PHE A 223 -1.80 17.95 21.20
N ASP A 224 -1.38 18.53 20.09
CA ASP A 224 -0.97 19.93 20.05
C ASP A 224 -2.25 20.74 20.25
N ASP A 225 -2.50 21.13 21.50
CA ASP A 225 -3.50 22.10 21.89
C ASP A 225 -3.06 23.43 21.27
N GLN A 226 -3.51 23.69 20.05
CA GLN A 226 -3.51 25.05 19.52
C GLN A 226 -4.94 25.59 19.65
N PRO A 227 -5.20 26.50 20.60
CA PRO A 227 -6.43 27.27 20.60
C PRO A 227 -6.27 28.34 19.52
N ASP A 228 -7.20 28.40 18.58
CA ASP A 228 -7.73 29.66 18.02
C ASP A 228 -8.83 29.30 16.99
N ASP A 229 -9.90 30.10 17.01
CA ASP A 229 -11.12 30.01 16.19
C ASP A 229 -12.25 29.07 16.68
N ALA A 230 -12.51 29.04 17.99
CA ALA A 230 -13.88 28.85 18.47
C ALA A 230 -14.55 30.24 18.61
N PRO A 231 -15.73 30.48 18.02
CA PRO A 231 -16.43 31.75 18.22
C PRO A 231 -16.85 31.90 19.69
N ASP A 232 -16.61 33.10 20.22
CA ASP A 232 -16.84 33.47 21.62
C ASP A 232 -18.28 33.17 22.05
N LEU A 233 -18.44 32.34 23.10
CA LEU A 233 -19.75 31.95 23.64
C LEU A 233 -20.42 33.04 24.50
N ASP A 234 -19.80 34.20 24.61
CA ASP A 234 -20.35 35.35 25.35
C ASP A 234 -21.34 36.21 24.54
N ASP A 235 -21.48 35.97 23.22
CA ASP A 235 -22.42 36.72 22.35
C ASP A 235 -23.88 36.21 22.43
N TYR A 236 -24.15 35.16 23.22
CA TYR A 236 -25.52 34.65 23.45
C TYR A 236 -26.19 35.18 24.73
N SER A 237 -25.52 36.03 25.51
CA SER A 237 -26.03 36.47 26.82
C SER A 237 -26.64 37.88 26.83
N ALA A 238 -26.77 38.54 25.69
CA ALA A 238 -27.31 39.91 25.61
C ALA A 238 -28.53 40.02 24.69
N SER A 239 -29.60 39.27 24.96
CA SER A 239 -30.94 39.61 24.46
C SER A 239 -32.03 38.85 25.22
N ASN A 240 -32.27 39.21 26.48
CA ASN A 240 -33.58 39.06 27.13
C ASN A 240 -33.66 39.85 28.45
N VAL A 241 -33.52 41.18 28.37
CA VAL A 241 -34.05 42.10 29.40
C VAL A 241 -34.58 43.37 28.74
N THR A 242 -35.87 43.35 28.37
CA THR A 242 -36.84 44.45 28.41
C THR A 242 -38.21 43.77 28.34
N GLY A 243 -38.99 43.64 29.41
CA GLY A 243 -39.64 44.75 30.11
C GLY A 243 -41.02 44.96 29.50
N LYS A 244 -42.07 44.42 30.13
CA LYS A 244 -43.43 44.95 30.00
C LYS A 244 -44.20 44.72 31.30
N ASP A 245 -44.18 45.75 32.13
CA ASP A 245 -45.22 46.02 33.12
C ASP A 245 -46.51 46.43 32.40
N GLY A 246 -47.66 46.05 32.98
CA GLY A 246 -49.00 46.42 32.54
C GLY A 246 -50.06 45.42 32.97
#